data_AF-A0A9D7XKB5-F1
#
_entry.id   AF-A0A9D7XKB5-F1
#
_cell.length_a   1.000
_cell.length_b   1.000
_cell.length_c   1.000
_cell.angle_alpha   90.00
_cell.angle_beta   90.00
_cell.angle_gamma   90.00
#
_symmetry.space_group_name_H-M   'P 1'
#
loop_
_entity.id
_entity.type
_entity.pdbx_description
1 polymer ?
#
loop_
_entity_poly.entity_id
_entity_poly.type
_entity_poly.pdbx_seq_one_letter_code
_entity_poly.pdbx_strand_id
1 'polypeptide(L)'
;MASLFDVVETWQAMLDRHRPLFVDMAPGSTVGLVPRQGSGIQPGKHVAGLANTGGEDMPMMLWTLAGGGMVASTACYRGPQHTKVDLLLVVGEHAASQLGGTTADDRLSTMRRLIRSGDILFFVFRTKYELQDAGYEDFLDTLGLAFLGACR
;
A
#
# COMPACT_ATOMS: atom_id res chain seq x y z
N MET A 1 -2.69 11.54 -19.46
CA MET A 1 -1.79 10.56 -18.82
C MET A 1 -2.61 9.85 -17.77
N ALA A 2 -2.63 8.51 -17.77
CA ALA A 2 -3.36 7.76 -16.76
C ALA A 2 -2.67 7.94 -15.40
N SER A 3 -3.45 8.21 -14.35
CA SER A 3 -2.93 8.32 -12.99
C SER A 3 -2.40 6.96 -12.54
N LEU A 4 -1.31 6.94 -11.78
CA LEU A 4 -0.80 5.71 -11.15
C LEU A 4 -1.89 4.96 -10.37
N PHE A 5 -2.85 5.70 -9.83
CA PHE A 5 -3.94 5.18 -9.00
C PHE A 5 -5.13 4.66 -9.81
N ASP A 6 -5.10 4.78 -11.14
CA ASP A 6 -6.17 4.34 -12.05
C ASP A 6 -5.72 3.26 -13.06
N VAL A 7 -4.43 2.92 -13.11
CA VAL A 7 -3.87 1.90 -14.05
C VAL A 7 -3.96 0.48 -13.49
N VAL A 8 -5.19 -0.03 -13.36
CA VAL A 8 -5.50 -1.33 -12.74
C VAL A 8 -4.72 -2.48 -13.37
N GLU A 9 -4.61 -2.54 -14.70
CA GLU A 9 -4.03 -3.66 -15.43
C GLU A 9 -2.53 -3.82 -15.13
N THR A 10 -1.82 -2.71 -14.99
CA THR A 10 -0.38 -2.77 -14.69
C THR A 10 -0.13 -3.18 -13.23
N TRP A 11 -1.01 -2.77 -12.33
CA TRP A 11 -0.97 -3.26 -10.95
C TRP A 11 -1.32 -4.74 -10.87
N GLN A 12 -2.38 -5.18 -11.55
CA GLN A 12 -2.76 -6.59 -11.59
C GLN A 12 -1.62 -7.46 -12.14
N ALA A 13 -0.97 -7.05 -13.23
CA ALA A 13 0.16 -7.78 -13.79
C ALA A 13 1.35 -7.91 -12.81
N MET A 14 1.57 -6.92 -11.95
CA MET A 14 2.58 -7.00 -10.88
C MET A 14 2.13 -7.99 -9.79
N LEU A 15 0.87 -7.90 -9.35
CA LEU A 15 0.31 -8.76 -8.31
C LEU A 15 0.30 -10.23 -8.71
N ASP A 16 -0.10 -10.54 -9.95
CA ASP A 16 -0.17 -11.90 -10.48
C ASP A 16 1.20 -12.59 -10.47
N ARG A 17 2.26 -11.84 -10.82
CA ARG A 17 3.64 -12.36 -10.82
C ARG A 17 4.18 -12.63 -9.42
N HIS A 18 3.73 -11.85 -8.45
CA HIS A 18 4.13 -11.98 -7.05
C HIS A 18 3.10 -12.74 -6.22
N ARG A 19 2.19 -13.49 -6.86
CA ARG A 19 1.15 -14.29 -6.20
C ARG A 19 1.68 -15.15 -5.03
N PRO A 20 2.86 -15.79 -5.10
CA PRO A 20 3.39 -16.55 -3.97
C PRO A 20 3.54 -15.74 -2.67
N LEU A 21 3.74 -14.41 -2.74
CA LEU A 21 3.84 -13.55 -1.55
C LEU A 21 2.53 -13.40 -0.77
N PHE A 22 1.41 -13.79 -1.38
CA PHE A 22 0.06 -13.58 -0.85
C PHE A 22 -0.64 -14.89 -0.50
N VAL A 23 0.04 -16.04 -0.65
CA VAL A 23 -0.58 -17.37 -0.55
C VAL A 23 -1.12 -17.65 0.86
N ASP A 24 -0.42 -17.16 1.89
CA ASP A 24 -0.77 -17.36 3.29
C ASP A 24 -1.66 -16.24 3.86
N MET A 25 -1.99 -15.23 3.04
CA MET A 25 -2.80 -14.11 3.51
C MET A 25 -4.26 -14.52 3.72
N ALA A 26 -4.90 -13.92 4.71
CA ALA A 26 -6.32 -14.16 4.98
C ALA A 26 -7.22 -13.57 3.88
N PRO A 27 -8.30 -14.28 3.46
CA PRO A 27 -9.29 -13.72 2.54
C PRO A 27 -9.83 -12.37 3.03
N GLY A 28 -9.88 -11.38 2.14
CA GLY A 28 -10.30 -10.02 2.47
C GLY A 28 -9.18 -9.13 3.03
N SER A 29 -7.94 -9.61 3.12
CA SER A 29 -6.76 -8.76 3.35
C SER A 29 -6.68 -7.65 2.31
N THR A 30 -6.38 -6.43 2.76
CA THR A 30 -6.40 -5.22 1.93
C THR A 30 -5.13 -4.38 2.03
N VAL A 31 -4.74 -3.80 0.90
CA VAL A 31 -3.67 -2.79 0.79
C VAL A 31 -4.18 -1.64 -0.07
N GLY A 32 -4.17 -0.41 0.46
CA GLY A 32 -4.52 0.80 -0.27
C GLY A 32 -3.28 1.59 -0.69
N LEU A 33 -3.33 2.22 -1.87
CA LEU A 33 -2.33 3.17 -2.33
C LEU A 33 -3.03 4.48 -2.69
N VAL A 34 -2.56 5.59 -2.12
CA VAL A 34 -3.10 6.93 -2.34
C VAL A 34 -1.99 7.94 -2.61
N PRO A 35 -2.25 9.01 -3.39
CA PRO A 35 -1.31 10.12 -3.48
C PRO A 35 -1.16 10.82 -2.13
N ARG A 36 0.05 11.30 -1.82
CA ARG A 36 0.30 12.08 -0.60
C ARG A 36 -0.48 13.40 -0.62
N GLN A 37 -0.46 14.08 -1.76
CA GLN A 37 -1.26 15.29 -1.97
C GLN A 37 -2.75 14.92 -1.89
N GLY A 38 -3.53 15.68 -1.09
CA GLY A 38 -4.96 15.43 -0.89
C GLY A 38 -5.30 14.38 0.18
N SER A 39 -4.37 13.48 0.54
CA SER A 39 -4.66 12.40 1.52
C SER A 39 -4.90 12.86 2.96
N GLY A 40 -4.56 14.11 3.28
CA GLY A 40 -4.51 14.61 4.66
C GLY A 40 -3.30 14.12 5.47
N ILE A 41 -2.48 13.22 4.89
CA ILE A 41 -1.35 12.59 5.58
C ILE A 41 -0.06 13.40 5.37
N GLN A 42 0.47 13.96 6.45
CA GLN A 42 1.72 14.72 6.45
C GLN A 42 2.83 13.97 7.19
N PRO A 43 4.09 14.03 6.71
CA PRO A 43 5.23 13.49 7.45
C PRO A 43 5.34 14.15 8.82
N GLY A 44 5.67 13.36 9.85
CA GLY A 44 5.87 13.84 11.23
C GLY A 44 4.60 14.03 12.06
N LYS A 45 3.40 13.88 11.49
CA LYS A 45 2.16 13.82 12.28
C LYS A 45 1.92 12.39 12.76
N HIS A 46 1.78 12.21 14.07
CA HIS A 46 1.38 10.93 14.65
C HIS A 46 0.03 10.49 14.07
N VAL A 47 -0.20 9.16 13.98
CA VAL A 47 -1.45 8.57 13.49
C VAL A 47 -2.69 9.14 14.19
N ALA A 48 -2.57 9.47 15.49
CA ALA A 48 -3.63 10.15 16.25
C ALA A 48 -4.00 11.55 15.71
N GLY A 49 -3.05 12.26 15.07
CA GLY A 49 -3.27 13.56 14.44
C GLY A 49 -3.86 13.49 13.02
N LEU A 50 -3.96 12.29 12.43
CA LEU A 50 -4.61 12.06 11.13
C LEU A 50 -6.14 12.03 11.23
N ALA A 51 -6.67 11.93 12.46
CA ALA A 51 -8.10 11.84 12.70
C ALA A 51 -8.87 13.07 12.16
N ASN A 52 -8.29 14.27 12.15
CA ASN A 52 -9.07 15.49 11.83
C ASN A 52 -8.86 16.06 10.42
N THR A 53 -8.13 15.36 9.56
CA THR A 53 -7.98 15.74 8.16
C THR A 53 -8.90 14.88 7.31
N GLY A 54 -10.07 15.43 6.95
CA GLY A 54 -10.86 14.90 5.86
C GLY A 54 -10.03 15.01 4.59
N GLY A 55 -9.65 13.87 3.99
CA GLY A 55 -9.14 13.86 2.63
C GLY A 55 -10.28 14.23 1.69
N GLU A 56 -9.99 15.00 0.64
CA GLU A 56 -10.93 15.13 -0.47
C GLU A 56 -11.20 13.74 -1.08
N ASP A 57 -12.41 13.50 -1.60
CA ASP A 57 -12.73 12.26 -2.32
C ASP A 57 -11.70 12.09 -3.45
N MET A 58 -10.80 11.12 -3.29
CA MET A 58 -9.63 10.96 -4.17
C MET A 58 -9.45 9.50 -4.59
N PRO A 59 -8.85 9.25 -5.78
CA PRO A 59 -8.64 7.89 -6.25
C PRO A 59 -7.67 7.14 -5.34
N MET A 60 -8.02 5.89 -5.07
CA MET A 60 -7.20 4.92 -4.37
C MET A 60 -7.08 3.66 -5.22
N MET A 61 -5.86 3.19 -5.39
CA MET A 61 -5.64 1.84 -5.89
C MET A 61 -5.77 0.88 -4.71
N LEU A 62 -6.77 0.00 -4.75
CA LEU A 62 -7.06 -0.98 -3.72
C LEU A 62 -6.65 -2.36 -4.19
N TRP A 63 -5.90 -3.07 -3.36
CA TRP A 63 -5.62 -4.49 -3.53
C TRP A 63 -6.42 -5.25 -2.49
N THR A 64 -7.18 -6.24 -2.93
CA THR A 64 -7.95 -7.12 -2.04
C THR A 64 -7.58 -8.56 -2.34
N LEU A 65 -7.31 -9.35 -1.30
CA LEU A 65 -7.07 -10.76 -1.47
C LEU A 65 -8.39 -11.46 -1.83
N ALA A 66 -8.44 -12.03 -3.05
CA ALA A 66 -9.57 -12.79 -3.55
C ALA A 66 -9.08 -13.92 -4.46
N GLY A 67 -9.64 -15.13 -4.33
CA GLY A 67 -9.30 -16.26 -5.20
C GLY A 67 -7.85 -16.72 -5.11
N GLY A 68 -7.19 -16.52 -3.96
CA GLY A 68 -5.80 -16.93 -3.71
C GLY A 68 -4.75 -16.03 -4.35
N GLY A 69 -5.08 -14.76 -4.61
CA GLY A 69 -4.15 -13.72 -5.06
C GLY A 69 -4.73 -12.34 -4.78
N MET A 70 -3.90 -11.30 -4.92
CA MET A 70 -4.36 -9.92 -4.79
C MET A 70 -5.01 -9.45 -6.10
N VAL A 71 -6.18 -8.84 -5.98
CA VAL A 71 -6.91 -8.23 -7.10
C VAL A 71 -6.84 -6.71 -6.96
N ALA A 72 -6.36 -6.04 -8.00
CA ALA A 72 -6.32 -4.59 -8.09
C ALA A 72 -7.68 -4.02 -8.53
N SER A 73 -8.11 -2.94 -7.89
CA SER A 73 -9.29 -2.18 -8.25
C SER A 73 -9.12 -0.70 -7.90
N THR A 74 -9.98 0.15 -8.46
CA THR A 74 -10.08 1.55 -8.05
C THR A 74 -11.15 1.71 -6.99
N ALA A 75 -10.85 2.53 -5.99
CA ALA A 75 -11.76 2.91 -4.91
C ALA A 75 -11.64 4.41 -4.62
N CYS A 76 -12.56 4.94 -3.84
CA CYS A 76 -12.47 6.32 -3.33
C CYS A 76 -11.90 6.31 -1.91
N TYR A 77 -10.87 7.12 -1.67
CA TYR A 77 -10.34 7.40 -0.34
C TYR A 77 -10.97 8.68 0.20
N ARG A 78 -11.49 8.61 1.44
CA ARG A 78 -12.17 9.71 2.14
C ARG A 78 -11.50 10.08 3.45
N GLY A 79 -10.20 9.84 3.54
CA GLY A 79 -9.43 9.92 4.77
C GLY A 79 -9.30 8.59 5.50
N PRO A 80 -8.40 8.54 6.50
CA PRO A 80 -8.00 7.30 7.15
C PRO A 80 -9.11 6.72 8.05
N GLN A 81 -10.02 7.54 8.57
CA GLN A 81 -11.15 7.06 9.38
C GLN A 81 -12.23 6.33 8.57
N HIS A 82 -12.38 6.69 7.30
CA HIS A 82 -13.42 6.15 6.43
C HIS A 82 -12.92 5.04 5.52
N THR A 83 -11.60 4.84 5.47
CA THR A 83 -10.95 3.85 4.61
C THR A 83 -10.69 2.59 5.41
N LYS A 84 -11.35 1.50 5.04
CA LYS A 84 -11.12 0.18 5.64
C LYS A 84 -10.05 -0.54 4.83
N VAL A 85 -8.79 -0.29 5.17
CA VAL A 85 -7.64 -1.04 4.67
C VAL A 85 -6.79 -1.52 5.83
N ASP A 86 -6.18 -2.69 5.71
CA ASP A 86 -5.25 -3.17 6.74
C ASP A 86 -3.92 -2.40 6.67
N LEU A 87 -3.49 -2.08 5.43
CA LEU A 87 -2.29 -1.31 5.11
C LEU A 87 -2.59 -0.17 4.15
N LEU A 88 -1.96 1.00 4.36
CA LEU A 88 -2.04 2.13 3.44
C LEU A 88 -0.64 2.62 3.08
N LEU A 89 -0.38 2.71 1.79
CA LEU A 89 0.80 3.29 1.19
C LEU A 89 0.44 4.70 0.69
N VAL A 90 1.19 5.69 1.18
CA VAL A 90 0.99 7.09 0.81
C VAL A 90 2.16 7.52 -0.06
N VAL A 91 1.86 7.74 -1.33
CA VAL A 91 2.86 7.86 -2.39
C VAL A 91 3.10 9.34 -2.70
N GLY A 92 4.32 9.83 -2.43
CA GLY A 92 4.73 11.18 -2.84
C GLY A 92 4.78 11.35 -4.36
N GLU A 93 4.77 12.60 -4.83
CA GLU A 93 4.78 12.90 -6.27
C GLU A 93 5.97 12.25 -7.00
N HIS A 94 7.17 12.37 -6.43
CA HIS A 94 8.37 11.72 -6.95
C HIS A 94 8.22 10.19 -7.08
N ALA A 95 7.70 9.53 -6.04
CA ALA A 95 7.42 8.10 -6.07
C ALA A 95 6.35 7.75 -7.12
N ALA A 96 5.31 8.59 -7.26
CA ALA A 96 4.25 8.35 -8.23
C ALA A 96 4.79 8.39 -9.67
N SER A 97 5.64 9.38 -9.99
CA SER A 97 6.30 9.47 -11.30
C SER A 97 7.21 8.26 -11.57
N GLN A 98 8.00 7.84 -10.59
CA GLN A 98 8.88 6.68 -10.74
C GLN A 98 8.09 5.38 -10.96
N LEU A 99 7.08 5.11 -10.14
CA LEU A 99 6.23 3.92 -10.28
C LEU A 99 5.45 3.93 -11.60
N GLY A 100 4.96 5.09 -12.03
CA GLY A 100 4.27 5.26 -13.31
C GLY A 100 5.16 4.96 -14.52
N GLY A 101 6.48 5.17 -14.40
CA GLY A 101 7.46 4.84 -15.44
C GLY A 101 8.01 3.41 -15.40
N THR A 102 7.65 2.61 -14.38
CA THR A 102 8.16 1.25 -14.23
C THR A 102 7.24 0.20 -14.85
N THR A 103 7.87 -0.84 -15.40
CA THR A 103 7.20 -2.07 -15.81
C THR A 103 6.61 -2.78 -14.59
N ALA A 104 5.67 -3.70 -14.82
CA ALA A 104 5.13 -4.51 -13.73
C ALA A 104 6.18 -5.46 -13.10
N ASP A 105 7.30 -5.75 -13.77
CA ASP A 105 8.40 -6.56 -13.22
C ASP A 105 9.24 -5.76 -12.21
N ASP A 106 9.53 -4.50 -12.52
CA ASP A 106 10.38 -3.65 -11.70
C ASP A 106 9.61 -2.88 -10.62
N ARG A 107 8.28 -2.93 -10.66
CA ARG A 107 7.44 -2.07 -9.81
C ARG A 107 7.60 -2.39 -8.33
N LEU A 108 7.60 -3.65 -7.93
CA LEU A 108 7.71 -4.03 -6.51
C LEU A 108 9.10 -3.69 -5.93
N SER A 109 10.17 -3.93 -6.70
CA SER A 109 11.53 -3.56 -6.30
C SER A 109 11.69 -2.03 -6.20
N THR A 110 11.05 -1.29 -7.10
CA THR A 110 11.00 0.18 -7.06
C THR A 110 10.22 0.69 -5.85
N MET A 111 9.07 0.09 -5.53
CA MET A 111 8.30 0.40 -4.32
C MET A 111 9.15 0.21 -3.06
N ARG A 112 9.84 -0.94 -2.93
CA ARG A 112 10.75 -1.22 -1.81
C ARG A 112 11.80 -0.12 -1.63
N ARG A 113 12.42 0.32 -2.74
CA ARG A 113 13.41 1.41 -2.72
C ARG A 113 12.79 2.73 -2.26
N LEU A 114 11.60 3.07 -2.74
CA LEU A 114 10.90 4.31 -2.43
C LEU A 114 10.35 4.35 -1.00
N ILE A 115 10.00 3.19 -0.43
CA ILE A 115 9.69 3.07 1.00
C ILE A 115 10.93 3.38 1.83
N ARG A 116 12.09 2.81 1.46
CA ARG A 116 13.36 3.05 2.17
C ARG A 116 13.85 4.49 2.05
N SER A 117 13.57 5.20 0.96
CA SER A 117 13.91 6.63 0.81
C SER A 117 12.94 7.57 1.53
N GLY A 118 11.81 7.06 2.04
CA GLY A 118 10.76 7.87 2.67
C GLY A 118 9.84 8.59 1.68
N ASP A 119 9.94 8.28 0.37
CA ASP A 119 9.05 8.83 -0.66
C ASP A 119 7.67 8.14 -0.66
N ILE A 120 7.60 6.92 -0.13
CA ILE A 120 6.35 6.23 0.20
C ILE A 120 6.29 6.07 1.71
N LEU A 121 5.27 6.68 2.34
CA LEU A 121 4.96 6.41 3.74
C LEU A 121 4.07 5.19 3.85
N PHE A 122 4.27 4.44 4.93
CA PHE A 122 3.54 3.21 5.21
C PHE A 122 2.78 3.33 6.52
N PHE A 123 1.48 3.02 6.50
CA PHE A 123 0.61 3.04 7.66
C PHE A 123 -0.03 1.67 7.84
N VAL A 124 -0.04 1.22 9.09
CA VAL A 124 -0.67 -0.02 9.51
C VAL A 124 -1.88 0.31 10.37
N PHE A 125 -3.04 -0.24 10.02
CA PHE A 125 -4.30 -0.07 10.78
C PHE A 125 -4.64 -1.28 11.66
N ARG A 126 -3.83 -2.33 11.56
CA ARG A 126 -3.90 -3.53 12.40
C ARG A 126 -2.75 -3.56 13.40
N THR A 127 -2.94 -4.27 14.50
CA THR A 127 -1.82 -4.62 15.36
C THR A 127 -0.86 -5.57 14.64
N LYS A 128 0.37 -5.66 15.13
CA LYS A 128 1.35 -6.62 14.62
C LYS A 128 0.79 -8.06 14.62
N TYR A 129 0.16 -8.48 15.72
CA TYR A 129 -0.38 -9.83 15.84
C TYR A 129 -1.50 -10.10 14.83
N GLU A 130 -2.37 -9.13 14.59
CA GLU A 130 -3.42 -9.26 13.58
C GLU A 130 -2.86 -9.35 12.15
N LEU A 131 -1.81 -8.58 11.82
CA LEU A 131 -1.14 -8.72 10.53
C LEU A 131 -0.45 -10.07 10.38
N GLN A 132 0.10 -10.60 11.48
CA GLN A 132 0.77 -11.89 11.51
C GLN A 132 -0.23 -13.02 11.25
N ASP A 133 -1.33 -13.02 12.01
CA ASP A 133 -2.43 -13.97 11.88
C ASP A 133 -3.10 -13.89 10.50
N ALA A 134 -3.13 -12.70 9.91
CA ALA A 134 -3.61 -12.48 8.55
C ALA A 134 -2.56 -12.75 7.45
N GLY A 135 -1.37 -13.27 7.78
CA GLY A 135 -0.38 -13.75 6.81
C GLY A 135 0.42 -12.67 6.06
N TYR A 136 0.56 -11.46 6.61
CA TYR A 136 1.28 -10.36 5.94
C TYR A 136 2.81 -10.45 5.98
N GLU A 137 3.38 -11.45 6.66
CA GLU A 137 4.82 -11.52 6.97
C GLU A 137 5.70 -11.40 5.72
N ASP A 138 5.51 -12.31 4.75
CA ASP A 138 6.32 -12.37 3.52
C ASP A 138 6.21 -11.11 2.67
N PHE A 139 5.00 -10.56 2.56
CA PHE A 139 4.76 -9.32 1.84
C PHE A 139 5.51 -8.14 2.49
N LEU A 140 5.45 -8.03 3.82
CA LEU A 140 6.09 -6.93 4.54
C LEU A 140 7.61 -7.05 4.56
N ASP A 141 8.15 -8.26 4.70
CA ASP A 141 9.59 -8.50 4.59
C ASP A 141 10.11 -8.14 3.19
N THR A 142 9.35 -8.47 2.14
CA THR A 142 9.67 -8.08 0.76
C THR A 142 9.73 -6.56 0.59
N LEU A 143 8.85 -5.81 1.24
CA LEU A 143 8.88 -4.35 1.26
C LEU A 143 10.04 -3.78 2.11
N GLY A 144 10.82 -4.63 2.78
CA GLY A 144 11.91 -4.24 3.67
C GLY A 144 11.42 -3.64 4.99
N LEU A 145 10.16 -3.90 5.35
CA LEU A 145 9.59 -3.55 6.63
C LEU A 145 9.85 -4.70 7.58
N ALA A 146 10.80 -4.51 8.49
CA ALA A 146 11.15 -5.53 9.47
C ALA A 146 9.92 -5.81 10.36
N PHE A 147 9.21 -6.89 10.06
CA PHE A 147 8.08 -7.38 10.87
C PHE A 147 8.57 -7.85 12.26
N LEU A 148 9.83 -8.29 12.28
CA LEU A 148 10.61 -8.63 13.44
C LEU A 148 11.72 -7.60 13.53
N GLY A 149 11.68 -6.77 14.58
CA GLY A 149 12.91 -6.24 15.13
C GLY A 149 13.78 -7.43 15.54
N ALA A 150 14.58 -7.94 14.60
CA ALA A 150 15.89 -8.44 14.95
C ALA A 150 16.77 -7.19 15.10
N CYS A 151 16.57 -6.45 16.20
CA CYS A 151 17.74 -5.87 16.84
C CYS A 151 18.60 -7.08 17.22
N ARG A 152 19.60 -7.37 16.39
CA ARG A 152 20.78 -8.09 16.85
C ARG A 152 21.70 -7.09 17.50
#